data_AF-A0A8J5F9F6-F1
#
_entry.id   AF-A0A8J5F9F6-F1
#
_cell.length_a   1.000
_cell.length_b   1.000
_cell.length_c   1.000
_cell.angle_alpha   90.00
_cell.angle_beta   90.00
_cell.angle_gamma   90.00
#
_symmetry.space_group_name_H-M   'P 1'
#
loop_
_entity.id
_entity.type
_entity.pdbx_description
1 polymer ?
#
loop_
_entity_poly.entity_id
_entity_poly.type
_entity_poly.pdbx_seq_one_letter_code
_entity_poly.pdbx_strand_id
1 'polypeptide(L)'
;MTGLYQGGIWRVRVELPDAYPYKSPSIGFVNKIYHPNVDEMSGSVCLDVINQTWSPMFDLVNAFEVFLPQLLLYPNPSDPLNGEAAALMMRDRPAYEQKVKEYCQKYAKPEDVEAPQGDKSSDEELSEAEYDSSDEPLVGKPD
;
A
#
# COMPACT_ATOMS: atom_id res chain seq x y z
N MET A 1 1.05 -18.87 21.56
CA MET A 1 1.23 -17.41 21.53
C MET A 1 0.35 -16.86 20.44
N THR A 2 -0.50 -15.90 20.80
CA THR A 2 -1.41 -15.18 19.92
C THR A 2 -0.63 -14.06 19.20
N GLY A 3 -0.73 -13.97 17.87
CA GLY A 3 0.02 -12.99 17.07
C GLY A 3 -0.36 -11.54 17.39
N LEU A 4 0.53 -10.58 17.09
CA LEU A 4 0.32 -9.17 17.47
C LEU A 4 -0.92 -8.54 16.83
N TYR A 5 -1.26 -8.97 15.62
CA TYR A 5 -2.41 -8.52 14.83
C TYR A 5 -3.68 -9.34 15.10
N GLN A 6 -3.66 -10.25 16.08
CA GLN A 6 -4.77 -11.15 16.33
C GLN A 6 -6.07 -10.41 16.63
N GLY A 7 -7.16 -10.90 16.02
CA GLY A 7 -8.51 -10.37 16.20
C GLY A 7 -8.84 -9.17 15.32
N GLY A 8 -7.85 -8.58 14.64
CA GLY A 8 -8.11 -7.59 13.61
C GLY A 8 -8.63 -8.25 12.32
N ILE A 9 -9.50 -7.53 11.61
CA ILE A 9 -10.07 -7.92 10.33
C ILE A 9 -9.76 -6.83 9.33
N TRP A 10 -9.19 -7.21 8.19
CA TRP A 10 -8.84 -6.29 7.12
C TRP A 10 -9.45 -6.69 5.80
N ARG A 11 -9.91 -5.69 5.06
CA ARG A 11 -10.15 -5.81 3.62
C ARG A 11 -8.81 -5.61 2.91
N VAL A 12 -8.43 -6.58 2.10
CA VAL A 12 -7.18 -6.54 1.33
C VAL A 12 -7.52 -6.36 -0.14
N ARG A 13 -6.96 -5.33 -0.76
CA ARG A 13 -6.97 -5.10 -2.20
C ARG A 13 -5.83 -5.87 -2.83
N VAL A 14 -6.11 -6.59 -3.90
CA VAL A 14 -5.11 -7.30 -4.70
C VAL A 14 -5.29 -6.89 -6.16
N GLU A 15 -4.19 -6.51 -6.78
CA GLU A 15 -4.14 -6.13 -8.20
C GLU A 15 -3.16 -7.05 -8.93
N LEU A 16 -3.65 -7.71 -9.99
CA LEU A 16 -2.83 -8.58 -10.82
C LEU A 16 -2.30 -7.76 -12.02
N PRO A 17 -0.98 -7.67 -12.24
CA PRO A 17 -0.44 -7.00 -13.42
C PRO A 17 -0.66 -7.85 -14.68
N ASP A 18 -0.59 -7.23 -15.86
CA ASP A 18 -0.69 -7.93 -17.17
C ASP A 18 0.30 -9.08 -17.33
N ALA A 19 1.46 -8.97 -16.70
CA ALA A 19 2.53 -9.96 -16.74
C ALA A 19 2.44 -11.02 -15.61
N TYR A 20 1.32 -11.10 -14.89
CA TYR A 20 1.08 -12.15 -13.90
C TYR A 20 1.06 -13.55 -14.57
N PRO A 21 1.68 -14.59 -13.98
CA PRO A 21 2.32 -14.63 -12.66
C PRO A 21 3.83 -14.35 -12.67
N TYR A 22 4.41 -13.91 -13.79
CA TYR A 22 5.84 -13.57 -13.88
C TYR A 22 6.20 -12.30 -13.10
N LYS A 23 5.26 -11.34 -13.04
CA LYS A 23 5.28 -10.25 -12.05
C LYS A 23 4.35 -10.60 -10.89
N SER A 24 4.78 -10.24 -9.68
CA SER A 24 3.99 -10.43 -8.46
C SER A 24 2.72 -9.57 -8.46
N PRO A 25 1.67 -9.99 -7.73
CA PRO A 25 0.53 -9.13 -7.47
C PRO A 25 0.92 -7.98 -6.55
N SER A 26 0.24 -6.84 -6.70
CA SER A 26 0.29 -5.77 -5.69
C SER A 26 -0.75 -6.04 -4.61
N ILE A 27 -0.36 -5.86 -3.34
CA ILE A 27 -1.22 -6.13 -2.19
C ILE A 27 -1.32 -4.85 -1.35
N GLY A 28 -2.54 -4.47 -0.94
CA GLY A 28 -2.76 -3.32 -0.08
C GLY A 28 -3.88 -3.54 0.94
N PHE A 29 -3.70 -3.04 2.16
CA PHE A 29 -4.73 -3.01 3.19
C PHE A 29 -5.66 -1.81 2.97
N VAL A 30 -6.96 -2.04 2.81
CA VAL A 30 -7.94 -0.96 2.55
C VAL A 30 -8.22 -0.18 3.83
N ASN A 31 -8.43 -0.89 4.94
CA ASN A 31 -8.51 -0.29 6.27
C ASN A 31 -7.12 -0.28 6.93
N LYS A 32 -6.88 0.68 7.83
CA LYS A 32 -5.54 0.99 8.33
C LYS A 32 -4.91 -0.19 9.09
N ILE A 33 -3.61 -0.36 8.88
CA ILE A 33 -2.74 -1.27 9.64
C ILE A 33 -1.45 -0.52 10.01
N TYR A 34 -0.91 -0.78 11.19
CA TYR A 34 0.38 -0.22 11.62
C TYR A 34 1.45 -1.29 11.48
N HIS A 35 2.27 -1.23 10.43
CA HIS A 35 3.27 -2.25 10.12
C HIS A 35 4.50 -1.65 9.40
N PRO A 36 5.75 -2.04 9.72
CA PRO A 36 6.96 -1.49 9.10
C PRO A 36 7.00 -1.54 7.57
N ASN A 37 6.54 -2.63 6.95
CA ASN A 37 6.54 -2.82 5.49
C ASN A 37 5.21 -2.46 4.80
N VAL A 38 4.33 -1.71 5.48
CA VAL A 38 3.08 -1.22 4.90
C VAL A 38 3.07 0.29 4.97
N ASP A 39 2.82 0.95 3.83
CA ASP A 39 2.61 2.40 3.82
C ASP A 39 1.32 2.74 4.56
N GLU A 40 1.40 3.62 5.56
CA GLU A 40 0.27 3.87 6.47
C GLU A 40 -0.87 4.66 5.83
N MET A 41 -0.56 5.41 4.77
CA MET A 41 -1.55 6.26 4.09
C MET A 41 -2.32 5.49 3.02
N SER A 42 -1.63 4.76 2.15
CA SER A 42 -2.21 3.98 1.04
C SER A 42 -2.56 2.54 1.41
N GLY A 43 -1.95 2.00 2.48
CA GLY A 43 -2.05 0.61 2.87
C GLY A 43 -1.22 -0.35 2.01
N SER A 44 -0.42 0.17 1.08
CA SER A 44 0.37 -0.65 0.14
C SER A 44 1.45 -1.44 0.87
N VAL A 45 1.52 -2.74 0.61
CA VAL A 45 2.62 -3.60 1.08
C VAL A 45 3.84 -3.37 0.19
N CYS A 46 5.03 -3.31 0.79
CA CYS A 46 6.29 -3.12 0.05
C CYS A 46 6.47 -4.18 -1.05
N LEU A 47 6.57 -3.73 -2.30
CA LEU A 47 6.69 -4.60 -3.47
C LEU A 47 7.98 -5.43 -3.43
N ASP A 48 9.07 -4.89 -2.91
CA ASP A 48 10.34 -5.62 -2.79
C ASP A 48 10.23 -6.79 -1.80
N VAL A 49 9.44 -6.62 -0.73
CA VAL A 49 9.17 -7.70 0.22
C VAL A 49 8.29 -8.79 -0.39
N ILE A 50 7.30 -8.40 -1.21
CA ILE A 50 6.50 -9.36 -1.99
C ILE A 50 7.41 -10.14 -2.96
N ASN A 51 8.26 -9.44 -3.70
CA ASN A 51 9.16 -10.03 -4.71
C ASN A 51 10.22 -10.97 -4.12
N GLN A 52 10.62 -10.82 -2.86
CA GLN A 52 11.52 -11.76 -2.18
C GLN A 52 10.89 -13.15 -1.97
N THR A 53 9.55 -13.22 -1.88
CA THR A 53 8.82 -14.47 -1.64
C THR A 53 8.12 -15.00 -2.89
N TRP A 54 7.73 -14.10 -3.80
CA TRP A 54 6.95 -14.45 -4.98
C TRP A 54 7.72 -15.33 -5.96
N SER A 55 7.04 -16.33 -6.50
CA SER A 55 7.47 -17.06 -7.69
C SER A 55 6.27 -17.33 -8.58
N PRO A 56 6.44 -17.54 -9.89
CA PRO A 56 5.33 -17.89 -10.78
C PRO A 56 4.60 -19.19 -10.41
N MET A 57 5.21 -20.04 -9.59
CA MET A 57 4.60 -21.27 -9.05
C MET A 57 3.81 -21.03 -7.75
N PHE A 58 3.89 -19.82 -7.19
CA PHE A 58 3.21 -19.45 -5.97
C PHE A 58 1.76 -19.10 -6.28
N ASP A 59 0.82 -19.90 -5.77
CA ASP A 59 -0.61 -19.62 -5.93
C ASP A 59 -1.02 -18.35 -5.16
N LEU A 60 -2.04 -17.65 -5.66
CA LEU A 60 -2.60 -16.46 -5.04
C LEU A 60 -3.11 -16.73 -3.62
N VAL A 61 -3.62 -17.94 -3.37
CA VAL A 61 -4.05 -18.38 -2.02
C VAL A 61 -2.89 -18.30 -1.03
N ASN A 62 -1.66 -18.66 -1.44
CA ASN A 62 -0.49 -18.59 -0.57
C ASN A 62 -0.12 -17.15 -0.17
N ALA A 63 -0.56 -16.13 -0.92
CA ALA A 63 -0.39 -14.75 -0.51
C ALA A 63 -1.07 -14.48 0.85
N PHE A 64 -2.23 -15.10 1.06
CA PHE A 64 -3.04 -14.97 2.29
C PHE A 64 -2.71 -16.02 3.34
N GLU A 65 -2.40 -17.25 2.95
CA GLU A 65 -2.14 -18.35 3.90
C GLU A 65 -0.70 -18.37 4.42
N VAL A 66 0.25 -17.85 3.64
CA VAL A 66 1.68 -17.94 3.94
C VAL A 66 2.32 -16.56 4.02
N PHE A 67 2.31 -15.79 2.93
CA PHE A 67 3.09 -14.56 2.84
C PHE A 67 2.64 -13.51 3.86
N LEU A 68 1.37 -13.12 3.88
CA LEU A 68 0.86 -12.10 4.79
C LEU A 68 1.01 -12.52 6.28
N PRO A 69 0.63 -13.73 6.71
CA PRO A 69 0.88 -14.18 8.09
C PRO A 69 2.36 -14.11 8.46
N GLN A 70 3.26 -14.59 7.60
CA GLN A 70 4.71 -14.54 7.88
C GLN A 70 5.21 -13.10 7.99
N LEU A 71 4.79 -12.21 7.08
CA LEU A 71 5.16 -10.80 7.13
C LEU A 71 4.69 -10.12 8.42
N LEU A 72 3.44 -10.35 8.83
CA LEU A 72 2.88 -9.79 10.05
C LEU A 72 3.56 -10.33 11.33
N LEU A 73 4.06 -11.57 11.30
CA LEU A 73 4.84 -12.12 12.42
C LEU A 73 6.27 -11.58 12.44
N TYR A 74 6.89 -11.45 11.27
CA TYR A 74 8.29 -11.12 11.09
C TYR A 74 8.45 -9.97 10.08
N PRO A 75 8.23 -8.71 10.50
CA PRO A 75 8.45 -7.56 9.63
C PRO A 75 9.89 -7.52 9.14
N ASN A 76 10.10 -7.17 7.86
CA ASN A 76 11.43 -6.94 7.33
C ASN A 76 11.93 -5.54 7.78
N PRO A 77 13.00 -5.45 8.60
CA PRO A 77 13.51 -4.16 9.05
C PRO A 77 14.36 -3.45 7.98
N SER A 78 14.69 -4.13 6.88
CA SER A 78 15.50 -3.59 5.80
C SER A 78 14.59 -2.77 4.90
N ASP A 79 14.72 -1.45 4.98
CA ASP A 79 13.95 -0.45 4.23
C ASP A 79 12.42 -0.45 4.49
N PRO A 80 11.98 0.11 5.64
CA PRO A 80 10.57 0.15 5.99
C PRO A 80 9.82 1.27 5.25
N LEU A 81 8.61 0.96 4.76
CA LEU A 81 7.67 1.99 4.27
C LEU A 81 7.13 2.86 5.41
N ASN A 82 6.94 2.27 6.59
CA ASN A 82 6.59 3.00 7.80
C ASN A 82 7.80 3.06 8.73
N GLY A 83 8.60 4.11 8.56
CA GLY A 83 9.78 4.37 9.38
C GLY A 83 9.47 4.57 10.86
N GLU A 84 8.30 5.14 11.21
CA GLU A 84 7.89 5.29 12.61
C GLU A 84 7.59 3.94 13.27
N ALA A 85 6.89 3.05 12.57
CA ALA A 85 6.61 1.69 13.03
C ALA A 85 7.91 0.91 13.23
N ALA A 86 8.84 0.99 12.28
CA ALA A 86 10.15 0.34 12.39
C ALA A 86 10.98 0.89 13.55
N ALA A 87 11.11 2.21 13.66
CA ALA A 87 11.88 2.86 14.73
C ALA A 87 11.29 2.55 16.12
N LEU A 88 9.96 2.58 16.25
CA LEU A 88 9.28 2.24 17.50
C LEU A 88 9.49 0.77 17.85
N MET A 89 9.36 -0.14 16.87
CA MET A 89 9.59 -1.57 17.06
C MET A 89 11.01 -1.89 17.54
N MET A 90 12.01 -1.18 17.02
CA MET A 90 13.42 -1.35 17.40
C MET A 90 13.75 -0.73 18.76
N ARG A 91 13.21 0.45 19.06
CA ARG A 91 13.54 1.21 20.28
C ARG A 91 12.75 0.73 21.50
N ASP A 92 11.47 0.42 21.32
CA ASP A 92 10.53 0.09 22.39
C ASP A 92 9.46 -0.89 21.87
N ARG A 93 9.81 -2.17 21.92
CA ARG A 93 8.93 -3.25 21.46
C ARG A 93 7.58 -3.26 22.19
N PRO A 94 7.49 -3.13 23.53
CA PRO A 94 6.19 -3.03 24.21
C PRO A 94 5.32 -1.87 23.72
N ALA A 95 5.88 -0.68 23.50
CA ALA A 95 5.13 0.46 22.97
C ALA A 95 4.64 0.23 21.53
N TYR A 96 5.47 -0.40 20.68
CA TYR A 96 5.05 -0.83 19.35
C TYR A 96 3.87 -1.80 19.43
N GLU A 97 3.95 -2.81 20.31
CA GLU A 97 2.88 -3.80 20.46
C GLU A 97 1.57 -3.18 20.95
N GLN A 98 1.65 -2.22 21.88
CA GLN A 98 0.50 -1.46 22.34
C GLN A 98 -0.13 -0.64 21.20
N LYS A 99 0.69 0.05 20.40
CA LYS A 99 0.19 0.84 19.26
C LYS A 99 -0.45 -0.02 18.19
N VAL A 100 0.09 -1.21 17.89
CA VAL A 100 -0.55 -2.16 16.96
C VAL A 100 -1.91 -2.61 17.48
N LYS A 101 -2.03 -2.94 18.78
CA LYS A 101 -3.32 -3.32 19.39
C LYS A 101 -4.35 -2.19 19.28
N GLU A 102 -3.94 -0.95 19.53
CA GLU A 102 -4.81 0.22 19.39
C GLU A 102 -5.29 0.40 17.94
N TYR A 103 -4.42 0.18 16.95
CA TYR A 103 -4.81 0.22 15.54
C TYR A 103 -5.81 -0.87 15.20
N CYS A 104 -5.58 -2.12 15.64
CA CYS A 104 -6.52 -3.21 15.42
C CYS A 104 -7.91 -2.88 16.00
N GLN A 105 -7.96 -2.34 17.22
CA GLN A 105 -9.21 -1.97 17.88
C GLN A 105 -9.91 -0.76 17.23
N LYS A 106 -9.16 0.13 16.59
CA LYS A 106 -9.71 1.37 16.02
C LYS A 106 -10.11 1.23 14.56
N TYR A 107 -9.42 0.40 13.79
CA TYR A 107 -9.54 0.39 12.32
C TYR A 107 -9.73 -1.00 11.71
N ALA A 108 -9.68 -2.08 12.49
CA ALA A 108 -9.73 -3.45 11.98
C ALA A 108 -10.84 -4.28 12.63
N LYS A 109 -12.04 -3.72 12.75
CA LYS A 109 -13.24 -4.42 13.22
C LYS A 109 -14.04 -4.98 12.03
N PRO A 110 -14.94 -5.96 12.27
CA PRO A 110 -15.85 -6.44 11.22
C PRO A 110 -16.62 -5.31 10.53
N GLU A 111 -17.08 -4.32 11.30
CA GLU A 111 -17.80 -3.14 10.82
C GLU A 111 -17.01 -2.29 9.81
N ASP A 112 -15.67 -2.28 9.92
CA ASP A 112 -14.79 -1.52 9.04
C ASP A 112 -14.62 -2.18 7.66
N VAL A 113 -15.00 -3.46 7.53
CA VAL A 113 -14.88 -4.26 6.30
C VAL A 113 -16.16 -4.26 5.48
N GLU A 114 -17.31 -4.06 6.13
CA GLU A 114 -18.64 -4.12 5.50
C GLU A 114 -19.11 -2.78 4.90
N ALA A 115 -18.44 -1.67 5.19
CA ALA A 115 -18.82 -0.37 4.65
C ALA A 115 -18.56 -0.29 3.12
N PRO A 116 -19.58 -0.04 2.28
CA PRO A 116 -19.38 0.16 0.85
C PRO A 116 -18.68 1.50 0.62
N GLN A 117 -17.39 1.47 0.31
CA GLN A 117 -16.70 2.65 -0.21
C GLN A 117 -17.23 2.89 -1.63
N GLY A 118 -18.02 3.95 -1.78
CA GLY A 118 -18.52 4.42 -3.07
C GLY A 118 -17.37 4.63 -4.04
N ASP A 119 -17.52 4.02 -5.21
CA ASP A 119 -16.65 4.13 -6.36
C ASP A 119 -16.51 5.61 -6.76
N LYS A 120 -15.40 6.25 -6.34
CA LYS A 120 -15.00 7.55 -6.88
C LYS A 120 -13.95 7.28 -7.94
N SER A 121 -14.41 6.75 -9.07
CA SER A 121 -13.68 6.89 -10.33
C SER A 121 -13.69 8.36 -10.71
N SER A 122 -12.60 9.06 -10.42
CA SER A 122 -12.37 10.43 -10.86
C SER A 122 -11.87 10.40 -12.31
N ASP A 123 -12.79 10.24 -13.25
CA ASP A 123 -12.58 10.72 -14.63
C ASP A 123 -12.74 12.25 -14.59
N GLU A 124 -11.65 12.96 -14.40
CA GLU A 124 -11.60 14.37 -14.82
C GLU A 124 -11.01 14.41 -16.23
N GLU A 125 -11.89 14.64 -17.20
CA GLU A 125 -11.55 14.94 -18.57
C GLU A 125 -10.63 16.17 -18.64
N LEU A 126 -9.42 15.97 -19.15
CA LEU A 126 -8.52 17.04 -19.55
C LEU A 126 -9.11 17.72 -20.79
N SER A 127 -9.74 18.87 -20.59
CA SER A 127 -10.15 19.75 -21.68
C SER A 127 -8.92 20.42 -22.32
N GLU A 128 -8.87 20.36 -23.66
CA GLU A 128 -7.84 20.97 -24.51
C GLU A 128 -7.85 22.50 -24.35
N ALA A 129 -6.75 23.05 -23.81
CA ALA A 129 -6.50 24.48 -23.86
C ALA A 129 -5.59 24.79 -25.06
N GLU A 130 -6.15 25.59 -25.97
CA GLU A 130 -5.57 26.04 -27.23
C GLU A 130 -4.20 26.72 -27.04
N TYR A 131 -3.24 26.33 -27.87
CA TYR A 131 -1.96 27.02 -28.04
C TYR A 131 -2.21 28.35 -28.79
N ASP A 132 -2.37 29.44 -28.04
CA ASP A 132 -2.30 30.80 -28.57
C ASP A 132 -0.82 31.14 -28.89
N SER A 133 -0.45 31.00 -30.17
CA SER A 133 0.85 31.41 -30.70
C SER A 133 0.83 32.90 -31.01
N SER A 134 1.13 33.74 -30.02
CA SER A 134 1.43 35.15 -30.25
C SER A 134 2.90 35.32 -30.67
N ASP A 135 3.09 35.56 -31.97
CA ASP A 135 4.33 35.93 -32.66
C ASP A 135 4.85 37.30 -32.17
N GLU A 136 6.12 37.38 -31.73
CA GLU A 136 6.81 38.66 -31.47
C GLU A 136 7.42 39.22 -32.77
N PRO A 137 7.44 40.56 -32.97
CA PRO A 137 7.85 41.15 -34.24
C PRO A 137 9.37 41.33 -34.33
N LEU A 138 9.99 40.75 -35.37
CA LEU A 138 11.36 41.11 -35.77
C LEU A 138 11.39 42.05 -36.98
N VAL A 139 12.02 43.19 -36.71
CA VAL A 139 12.42 44.33 -37.54
C VAL A 139 13.04 43.95 -38.89
N GLY A 140 12.68 44.69 -39.95
CA GLY A 140 13.50 44.82 -41.16
C GLY A 140 12.80 45.46 -42.37
N LYS A 141 12.90 46.78 -42.53
CA LYS A 141 12.60 47.47 -43.81
C LYS A 141 13.75 47.28 -44.81
N PRO A 142 13.46 47.15 -46.10
CA PRO A 142 14.39 47.55 -47.15
C PRO A 142 13.86 48.75 -47.95
N ASP A 143 14.80 49.60 -48.39
CA ASP A 143 14.63 50.68 -49.37
C ASP A 143 14.29 50.17 -50.78
#